data_AF-A0A380BGK7-F1
#
_entry.id   AF-A0A380BGK7-F1
#
_cell.length_a   1.000
_cell.length_b   1.000
_cell.length_c   1.000
_cell.angle_alpha   90.00
_cell.angle_beta   90.00
_cell.angle_gamma   90.00
#
_symmetry.space_group_name_H-M   'P 1'
#
loop_
_entity.id
_entity.type
_entity.pdbx_description
1 polymer ?
#
loop_
_entity_poly.entity_id
_entity_poly.type
_entity_poly.pdbx_seq_one_letter_code
_entity_poly.pdbx_strand_id
1 'polypeptide(L)'
;MVELFKILSNEHRLQILTWLKEPHKYFDAVDIEPEVKDYGVCMSVIQKKAGISQSTTSTYLTSMVNSGVLKSTREGQWTYYKRNEEKIQELADYIKSQL
;
A
#
# COMPACT_ATOMS: atom_id res chain seq x y z
N MET A 1 3.58 -17.91 -2.99
CA MET A 1 4.64 -16.98 -3.42
C MET A 1 4.45 -16.45 -4.83
N VAL A 2 4.19 -17.28 -5.85
CA VAL A 2 3.94 -16.81 -7.24
C VAL A 2 2.89 -15.71 -7.34
N GLU A 3 1.76 -15.85 -6.64
CA GLU A 3 0.73 -14.80 -6.62
C GLU A 3 1.24 -13.46 -6.07
N LEU A 4 2.11 -13.48 -5.06
CA LEU A 4 2.70 -12.26 -4.53
C LEU A 4 3.59 -11.56 -5.57
N PHE A 5 4.40 -12.31 -6.32
CA PHE A 5 5.17 -11.74 -7.42
C PHE A 5 4.27 -11.16 -8.53
N LYS A 6 3.16 -11.81 -8.88
CA LYS A 6 2.17 -11.26 -9.82
C LYS A 6 1.52 -9.97 -9.31
N ILE A 7 1.33 -9.84 -8.00
CA ILE A 7 0.84 -8.60 -7.39
C ILE A 7 1.91 -7.51 -7.49
N LEU A 8 3.17 -7.84 -7.21
CA LEU A 8 4.28 -6.89 -7.22
C LEU A 8 4.81 -6.56 -8.63
N SER A 9 4.47 -7.33 -9.67
CA SER A 9 4.94 -7.12 -11.04
C SER A 9 4.21 -5.98 -11.79
N ASN A 10 3.58 -5.05 -11.08
CA ASN A 10 2.90 -3.90 -11.65
C ASN A 10 3.45 -2.62 -11.03
N GLU A 11 3.80 -1.67 -11.89
CA GLU A 11 4.51 -0.45 -11.52
C GLU A 11 3.74 0.38 -10.47
N HIS A 12 2.45 0.62 -10.67
CA HIS A 12 1.65 1.38 -9.71
C HIS A 12 1.58 0.71 -8.33
N ARG A 13 1.46 -0.62 -8.28
CA ARG A 13 1.44 -1.34 -6.99
C ARG A 13 2.79 -1.24 -6.25
N LEU A 14 3.91 -1.27 -6.97
CA LEU A 14 5.24 -1.02 -6.38
C LEU A 14 5.42 0.42 -5.92
N GLN A 15 4.95 1.39 -6.71
CA GLN A 15 4.97 2.80 -6.35
C GLN A 15 4.18 3.04 -5.06
N ILE A 16 2.97 2.47 -4.94
CA ILE A 16 2.16 2.55 -3.72
C ILE A 16 2.94 2.00 -2.52
N LEU A 17 3.56 0.82 -2.61
CA LEU A 17 4.39 0.28 -1.52
C LEU A 17 5.60 1.16 -1.20
N THR A 18 6.16 1.83 -2.18
CA THR A 18 7.29 2.75 -1.98
C THR A 18 6.83 3.99 -1.22
N TRP A 19 5.70 4.58 -1.65
CA TRP A 19 5.14 5.76 -1.01
C TRP A 19 4.73 5.48 0.43
N LEU A 20 4.07 4.35 0.68
CA LEU A 20 3.62 3.96 2.00
C LEU A 20 4.76 3.56 2.96
N LYS A 21 5.99 3.38 2.47
CA LYS A 21 7.17 3.15 3.31
C LYS A 21 7.57 4.40 4.07
N GLU A 22 7.50 5.54 3.40
CA GLU A 22 7.88 6.84 3.94
C GLU A 22 6.85 7.90 3.51
N PRO A 23 5.59 7.83 4.03
CA PRO A 23 4.50 8.66 3.52
C PRO A 23 4.81 10.15 3.46
N HIS A 24 5.48 10.69 4.48
CA HIS A 24 5.89 12.10 4.56
C HIS A 24 6.85 12.56 3.45
N LYS A 25 7.55 11.65 2.77
CA LYS A 25 8.40 11.99 1.60
C LYS A 25 7.60 12.10 0.31
N TYR A 26 6.40 11.53 0.27
CA TYR A 26 5.65 11.32 -0.96
C TYR A 26 4.28 11.98 -0.99
N PHE A 27 3.70 12.31 0.15
CA PHE A 27 2.40 12.98 0.26
C PHE A 27 2.54 14.27 1.06
N ASP A 28 1.71 15.26 0.73
CA ASP A 28 1.66 16.51 1.48
C ASP A 28 1.13 16.26 2.89
N ALA A 29 1.75 16.87 3.91
CA ALA A 29 1.36 16.65 5.30
C ALA A 29 -0.12 16.98 5.57
N VAL A 30 -0.66 18.00 4.89
CA VAL A 30 -2.08 18.40 4.97
C VAL A 30 -3.05 17.32 4.47
N ASP A 31 -2.60 16.43 3.57
CA ASP A 31 -3.42 15.37 2.99
C ASP A 31 -3.41 14.10 3.87
N ILE A 32 -2.46 13.95 4.81
CA ILE A 32 -2.22 12.68 5.51
C ILE A 32 -2.22 12.76 7.05
N GLU A 33 -1.99 13.94 7.62
CA GLU A 33 -2.01 14.16 9.07
C GLU A 33 -3.42 14.52 9.56
N PRO A 34 -3.83 14.06 10.76
CA PRO A 34 -3.06 13.27 11.73
C PRO A 34 -3.10 11.74 11.50
N GLU A 35 -3.90 11.25 10.56
CA GLU A 35 -4.28 9.84 10.47
C GLU A 35 -3.14 8.91 10.04
N VAL A 36 -2.11 9.43 9.34
CA VAL A 36 -1.00 8.63 8.81
C VAL A 36 -0.31 7.80 9.88
N LYS A 37 -0.21 8.33 11.10
CA LYS A 37 0.46 7.65 12.22
C LYS A 37 -0.29 6.41 12.66
N ASP A 38 -1.62 6.43 12.70
CA ASP A 38 -2.44 5.36 13.26
C ASP A 38 -3.07 4.46 12.19
N TYR A 39 -3.55 5.05 11.09
CA TYR A 39 -4.33 4.37 10.06
C TYR A 39 -3.63 4.31 8.70
N GLY A 40 -2.76 5.27 8.41
CA GLY A 40 -1.95 5.32 7.19
C GLY A 40 -2.52 6.31 6.19
N VAL A 41 -2.36 6.04 4.90
CA VAL A 41 -2.79 6.99 3.87
C VAL A 41 -4.17 6.60 3.34
N CYS A 42 -5.07 7.58 3.27
CA CYS A 42 -6.43 7.39 2.76
C CYS A 42 -6.42 6.98 1.27
N MET A 43 -7.38 6.13 0.88
CA MET A 43 -7.56 5.68 -0.51
C MET A 43 -7.61 6.85 -1.50
N SER A 44 -8.31 7.94 -1.17
CA SER A 44 -8.47 9.10 -2.06
C SER A 44 -7.16 9.83 -2.31
N VAL A 45 -6.29 9.91 -1.29
CA VAL A 45 -4.97 10.54 -1.39
C VAL A 45 -4.04 9.67 -2.24
N ILE A 46 -4.07 8.35 -2.05
CA ILE A 46 -3.34 7.39 -2.91
C ILE A 46 -3.82 7.51 -4.36
N GLN A 47 -5.14 7.54 -4.59
CA GLN A 47 -5.73 7.69 -5.91
C GLN A 47 -5.27 8.98 -6.59
N LYS A 48 -5.38 10.12 -5.89
CA LYS A 48 -4.97 11.44 -6.38
C LYS A 48 -3.50 11.43 -6.82
N LYS A 49 -2.62 10.84 -6.02
CA LYS A 49 -1.20 10.72 -6.35
C LYS A 49 -0.92 9.76 -7.50
N ALA A 50 -1.61 8.62 -7.54
CA ALA A 50 -1.42 7.59 -8.56
C ALA A 50 -1.91 8.02 -9.95
N GLY A 51 -2.84 8.99 -10.01
CA GLY A 51 -3.35 9.50 -11.29
C GLY A 51 -4.21 8.48 -12.05
N ILE A 52 -4.70 7.45 -11.38
CA ILE A 52 -5.55 6.39 -11.97
C ILE A 52 -6.97 6.44 -11.40
N SER A 53 -7.90 5.75 -12.06
CA SER A 53 -9.30 5.76 -11.67
C SER A 53 -9.53 5.22 -10.24
N GLN A 54 -10.63 5.63 -9.60
CA GLN A 54 -11.02 5.15 -8.27
C GLN A 54 -11.21 3.63 -8.26
N SER A 55 -11.87 3.07 -9.28
CA SER A 55 -12.14 1.62 -9.36
C SER A 55 -10.84 0.82 -9.53
N THR A 56 -9.90 1.30 -10.36
CA THR A 56 -8.58 0.69 -10.50
C THR A 56 -7.80 0.77 -9.19
N THR A 57 -7.78 1.93 -8.54
CA THR A 57 -7.09 2.13 -7.25
C THR A 57 -7.63 1.18 -6.19
N SER A 58 -8.95 1.11 -6.04
CA SER A 58 -9.63 0.22 -5.10
C SER A 58 -9.31 -1.25 -5.38
N THR A 59 -9.32 -1.65 -6.65
CA THR A 59 -8.97 -3.01 -7.08
C THR A 59 -7.52 -3.35 -6.70
N TYR A 60 -6.58 -2.44 -6.96
CA TYR A 60 -5.17 -2.64 -6.62
C TYR A 60 -4.98 -2.79 -5.12
N LEU A 61 -5.51 -1.84 -4.35
CA LEU A 61 -5.38 -1.84 -2.89
C LEU A 61 -6.01 -3.09 -2.27
N THR A 62 -7.19 -3.50 -2.74
CA THR A 62 -7.84 -4.75 -2.30
C THR A 62 -6.97 -5.97 -2.62
N SER A 63 -6.43 -6.07 -3.84
CA SER A 63 -5.56 -7.19 -4.21
C SER A 63 -4.27 -7.26 -3.37
N MET A 64 -3.72 -6.10 -3.03
CA MET A 64 -2.51 -5.99 -2.21
C MET A 64 -2.78 -6.35 -0.74
N VAL A 65 -3.94 -5.93 -0.19
CA VAL A 65 -4.40 -6.38 1.13
C VAL A 65 -4.61 -7.90 1.14
N ASN A 66 -5.27 -8.46 0.13
CA ASN A 66 -5.50 -9.90 0.04
C ASN A 66 -4.20 -10.71 -0.07
N SER A 67 -3.16 -10.14 -0.72
CA SER A 67 -1.82 -10.76 -0.77
C SER A 67 -1.03 -10.62 0.53
N GLY A 68 -1.51 -9.76 1.44
CA GLY A 68 -0.93 -9.50 2.74
C GLY A 68 0.13 -8.41 2.78
N VAL A 69 0.56 -7.80 1.66
CA VAL A 69 1.61 -6.74 1.69
C VAL A 69 1.11 -5.39 2.19
N LEU A 70 -0.20 -5.19 2.20
CA LEU A 70 -0.84 -4.04 2.85
C LEU A 70 -1.77 -4.51 3.97
N LYS A 71 -1.95 -3.64 4.97
CA LYS A 71 -3.05 -3.69 5.94
C LYS A 71 -4.01 -2.53 5.63
N SER A 72 -5.30 -2.75 5.80
CA SER A 72 -6.31 -1.69 5.70
C SER A 72 -6.98 -1.44 7.04
N THR A 73 -7.34 -0.18 7.29
CA THR A 73 -8.12 0.23 8.45
C THR A 73 -9.26 1.13 7.99
N ARG A 74 -10.47 0.89 8.49
CA ARG A 74 -11.66 1.67 8.15
C ARG A 74 -12.08 2.51 9.34
N GLU A 75 -12.02 3.82 9.18
CA GLU A 75 -12.47 4.79 10.19
C GLU A 75 -13.57 5.65 9.59
N GLY A 76 -14.80 5.45 10.09
CA GLY A 76 -15.99 6.06 9.52
C GLY A 76 -16.19 5.71 8.04
N GLN A 77 -16.18 6.74 7.19
CA GLN A 77 -16.37 6.60 5.74
C GLN A 77 -15.07 6.38 4.96
N TRP A 78 -13.91 6.47 5.63
CA TRP A 78 -12.61 6.44 4.98
C TRP A 78 -11.90 5.10 5.23
N THR A 79 -11.19 4.63 4.20
CA THR A 79 -10.33 3.46 4.29
C THR A 79 -8.88 3.89 4.06
N TYR A 80 -8.03 3.54 5.01
CA TYR A 80 -6.62 3.86 5.04
C TYR A 80 -5.79 2.61 4.81
N TYR A 81 -4.60 2.79 4.26
CA TYR A 81 -3.69 1.71 3.92
C TYR A 81 -2.29 1.96 4.47
N LYS A 82 -1.69 0.91 5.02
CA LYS A 82 -0.30 0.85 5.47
C LYS A 82 0.39 -0.39 4.92
N ARG A 83 1.72 -0.33 4.84
CA ARG A 83 2.53 -1.52 4.58
C ARG A 83 2.39 -2.54 5.69
N ASN A 84 2.34 -3.79 5.31
CA ASN A 84 2.54 -4.89 6.24
C ASN A 84 4.02 -5.26 6.25
N GLU A 85 4.81 -4.65 7.13
CA GLU A 85 6.26 -4.92 7.19
C GLU A 85 6.58 -6.37 7.54
N GLU A 86 5.75 -7.06 8.33
CA GLU A 86 5.92 -8.48 8.63
C GLU A 86 5.89 -9.30 7.33
N LYS A 87 4.87 -9.07 6.49
CA LYS A 87 4.75 -9.81 5.22
C LYS A 87 5.85 -9.46 4.22
N ILE A 88 6.29 -8.20 4.22
CA ILE A 88 7.37 -7.74 3.35
C ILE A 88 8.70 -8.36 3.79
N GLN A 89 8.93 -8.48 5.10
CA GLN A 89 10.11 -9.14 5.65
C GLN A 89 10.12 -10.64 5.31
N GLU A 90 8.97 -11.34 5.44
CA GLU A 90 8.85 -12.74 4.99
C GLU A 90 9.23 -12.92 3.52
N LEU A 91 8.80 -11.99 2.65
CA LEU A 91 9.18 -12.02 1.24
C LEU A 91 10.69 -11.80 1.05
N ALA A 92 11.27 -10.83 1.77
CA ALA A 92 12.70 -10.56 1.70
C ALA A 92 13.53 -11.78 2.14
N ASP A 93 13.11 -12.46 3.22
CA ASP A 93 13.77 -13.66 3.74
C ASP A 93 13.60 -14.85 2.79
N TYR A 94 12.42 -15.00 2.17
CA TYR A 94 12.21 -15.99 1.13
C TYR A 94 13.15 -15.79 -0.06
N ILE A 95 13.26 -14.55 -0.56
CA ILE A 95 14.20 -14.22 -1.65
C ILE A 95 15.63 -14.55 -1.22
N LYS A 96 16.06 -14.08 -0.05
CA LYS A 96 17.43 -14.30 0.44
C LYS A 96 17.80 -15.78 0.64
N SER A 97 16.83 -16.63 1.00
CA SER A 97 17.09 -18.02 1.37
C SER A 97 16.82 -19.03 0.26
N GLN A 98 15.98 -18.71 -0.72
CA GLN A 98 15.54 -19.65 -1.76
C GLN A 98 15.87 -19.23 -3.19
N LEU A 99 16.24 -17.97 -3.43
CA LEU A 99 16.59 -17.41 -4.75
C LEU A 99 18.02 -16.86 -4.77
#